data_AF-A0A7Y2Y2J5-F1
#
_entry.id   AF-A0A7Y2Y2J5-F1
#
_cell.length_a   1.000
_cell.length_b   1.000
_cell.length_c   1.000
_cell.angle_alpha   90.00
_cell.angle_beta   90.00
_cell.angle_gamma   90.00
#
_symmetry.space_group_name_H-M   'P 1'
#
loop_
_entity.id
_entity.type
_entity.pdbx_description
1 polymer ?
#
loop_
_entity_poly.entity_id
_entity_poly.type
_entity_poly.pdbx_seq_one_letter_code
_entity_poly.pdbx_strand_id
1 'polypeptide(L)'
;EQGYIIAFKRQLENQVEIRPILKEMANDEVYYYSPITTNAMCLQCHGTPDKEIQQPVQLALKNYYPEDKAVGYVDGEVRGMWKIQFVKE
;
A
#
# COMPACT_ATOMS: atom_id res chain seq x y z
N GLU A 1 9.98 4.80 8.18
CA GLU A 1 9.03 4.47 7.09
C GLU A 1 7.62 4.13 7.59
N GLN A 2 7.44 3.30 8.64
CA GLN A 2 6.09 3.03 9.19
C GLN A 2 5.30 4.29 9.60
N GLY A 3 5.98 5.35 10.06
CA GLY A 3 5.34 6.63 10.35
C GLY A 3 4.61 7.26 9.14
N TYR A 4 5.10 7.05 7.91
CA TYR A 4 4.45 7.55 6.70
C TYR A 4 3.21 6.74 6.34
N ILE A 5 3.26 5.40 6.48
CA ILE A 5 2.07 4.55 6.33
C ILE A 5 0.97 4.97 7.31
N ILE A 6 1.32 5.23 8.57
CA ILE A 6 0.36 5.71 9.59
C ILE A 6 -0.22 7.07 9.19
N ALA A 7 0.62 7.99 8.69
CA ALA A 7 0.16 9.28 8.21
C ALA A 7 -0.83 9.16 7.05
N PHE A 8 -0.58 8.27 6.09
CA PHE A 8 -1.51 8.02 4.98
C PHE A 8 -2.82 7.37 5.43
N LYS A 9 -2.77 6.42 6.38
CA LYS A 9 -3.98 5.84 6.97
C LYS A 9 -4.84 6.92 7.62
N ARG A 10 -4.24 7.83 8.38
CA ARG A 10 -4.96 8.97 8.98
C ARG A 10 -5.54 9.93 7.93
N GLN A 11 -4.83 10.20 6.83
CA GLN A 11 -5.38 11.06 5.77
C GLN A 11 -6.64 10.44 5.17
N LEU A 12 -6.58 9.14 4.87
CA LEU A 12 -7.70 8.36 4.35
C LEU A 12 -8.89 8.31 5.33
N GLU A 13 -8.63 8.01 6.61
CA GLU A 13 -9.66 7.96 7.67
C GLU A 13 -10.38 9.29 7.86
N ASN A 14 -9.64 10.40 7.76
CA ASN A 14 -10.20 11.75 7.89
C ASN A 14 -10.86 12.25 6.59
N GLN A 15 -10.95 11.41 5.55
CA GLN A 15 -11.52 11.73 4.24
C GLN A 15 -10.89 12.98 3.61
N VAL A 16 -9.64 13.26 3.93
CA VAL A 16 -8.89 14.35 3.29
C VAL A 16 -8.25 13.85 2.01
N GLU A 17 -7.99 14.78 1.09
CA GLU A 17 -7.20 14.49 -0.11
C GLU A 17 -5.85 13.91 0.31
N ILE A 18 -5.56 12.71 -0.18
CA ILE A 18 -4.29 12.03 0.08
C ILE A 18 -3.20 12.72 -0.72
N ARG A 19 -2.22 13.30 -0.01
CA ARG A 19 -1.10 14.00 -0.63
C ARG A 19 0.21 13.25 -0.38
N PRO A 20 1.10 13.19 -1.38
CA PRO A 20 2.42 12.62 -1.19
C PRO A 20 3.24 13.43 -0.18
N ILE A 21 4.18 12.76 0.46
CA ILE A 21 5.09 13.36 1.43
C ILE A 21 6.46 13.53 0.76
N LEU A 22 6.96 14.77 0.75
CA LEU A 22 8.31 15.10 0.32
C LEU A 22 9.20 15.33 1.54
N LYS A 23 10.39 14.74 1.51
CA LYS A 23 11.45 14.96 2.50
C LYS A 23 12.73 15.35 1.80
N GLU A 24 13.15 16.58 2.04
CA GLU A 24 14.48 17.04 1.66
C GLU A 24 15.50 16.47 2.64
N MET A 25 16.60 15.97 2.08
CA MET A 25 17.73 15.36 2.77
C MET A 25 18.98 16.21 2.50
N ALA A 26 20.13 15.79 3.02
CA ALA A 26 21.40 16.44 2.69
C ALA A 26 21.73 16.26 1.19
N ASN A 27 22.59 17.15 0.66
CA ASN A 27 23.08 17.08 -0.73
C ASN A 27 21.98 17.12 -1.80
N ASP A 28 20.95 17.95 -1.59
CA ASP A 28 19.84 18.14 -2.52
C ASP A 28 19.05 16.86 -2.85
N GLU A 29 19.19 15.81 -2.04
CA GLU A 29 18.43 14.58 -2.21
C GLU A 29 17.01 14.75 -1.66
N VAL A 30 16.03 14.22 -2.40
CA VAL A 30 14.61 14.27 -2.05
C VAL A 30 14.04 12.86 -2.01
N TYR A 31 13.33 12.55 -0.92
CA TYR A 31 12.47 11.38 -0.83
C TYR A 31 11.02 11.76 -1.03
N TYR A 32 10.40 11.11 -2.02
CA TYR A 32 8.98 11.15 -2.30
C TYR A 32 8.32 9.87 -1.81
N TYR A 33 7.24 10.02 -1.03
CA TYR A 33 6.40 8.93 -0.56
C TYR A 33 4.96 9.12 -1.02
N SER A 34 4.34 8.09 -1.58
CA SER A 34 2.92 8.09 -1.96
C SER A 34 2.27 6.76 -1.60
N PRO A 35 1.06 6.74 -1.02
CA PRO A 35 0.44 5.49 -0.64
C PRO A 35 -0.08 4.73 -1.85
N ILE A 36 -0.27 3.44 -1.65
CA ILE A 36 -1.04 2.57 -2.54
C ILE A 36 -2.33 2.26 -1.79
N THR A 37 -3.48 2.70 -2.32
CA THR A 37 -4.80 2.38 -1.79
C THR A 37 -5.42 1.22 -2.57
N THR A 38 -6.08 0.32 -1.88
CA THR A 38 -6.81 -0.79 -2.50
C THR A 38 -8.07 -0.30 -3.20
N ASN A 39 -8.49 -1.07 -4.21
CA ASN A 39 -9.80 -0.97 -4.83
C ASN A 39 -10.39 -2.39 -5.02
N ALA A 40 -11.60 -2.49 -5.54
CA ALA A 40 -12.27 -3.77 -5.80
C ALA A 40 -11.42 -4.80 -6.58
N MET A 41 -10.61 -4.36 -7.55
CA MET A 41 -9.72 -5.26 -8.30
C MET A 41 -8.60 -5.80 -7.41
N CYS A 42 -8.03 -4.97 -6.55
CA CYS A 42 -6.99 -5.39 -5.61
C CYS A 42 -7.48 -6.54 -4.70
N LEU A 43 -8.74 -6.52 -4.29
CA LEU A 43 -9.30 -7.48 -3.33
C LEU A 43 -9.40 -8.90 -3.89
N GLN A 44 -9.36 -9.09 -5.21
CA GLN A 44 -9.36 -10.43 -5.82
C GLN A 44 -8.14 -11.27 -5.39
N CYS A 45 -7.03 -10.62 -5.01
CA CYS A 45 -5.82 -11.27 -4.52
C CYS A 45 -5.43 -10.86 -3.09
N HIS A 46 -5.83 -9.67 -2.64
CA HIS A 46 -5.45 -9.10 -1.35
C HIS A 46 -6.61 -8.97 -0.35
N GLY A 47 -7.83 -9.39 -0.72
CA GLY A 47 -9.01 -9.31 0.13
C GLY A 47 -9.10 -10.41 1.19
N THR A 48 -10.29 -10.66 1.73
CA THR A 48 -10.50 -11.74 2.71
C THR A 48 -10.47 -13.10 1.99
N PRO A 49 -9.66 -14.07 2.48
CA PRO A 49 -9.68 -15.44 1.96
C PRO A 49 -11.09 -16.04 2.03
N ASP A 50 -11.47 -16.81 1.01
CA ASP A 50 -12.78 -17.50 0.92
C ASP A 50 -14.00 -16.56 0.83
N LYS A 51 -13.78 -15.24 0.64
CA LYS A 51 -14.82 -14.24 0.40
C LYS A 51 -14.53 -13.42 -0.86
N GLU A 52 -13.47 -12.60 -0.83
CA GLU A 52 -13.02 -11.84 -2.01
C GLU A 52 -12.00 -12.63 -2.84
N ILE A 53 -11.13 -13.40 -2.18
CA ILE A 53 -10.14 -14.24 -2.86
C ILE A 53 -10.75 -15.62 -3.14
N GLN A 54 -10.94 -15.93 -4.41
CA GLN A 54 -11.49 -17.22 -4.85
C GLN A 54 -10.49 -18.38 -4.61
N GLN A 55 -11.01 -19.58 -4.38
CA GLN A 55 -10.22 -20.77 -4.05
C GLN A 55 -9.06 -21.06 -5.03
N PRO A 56 -9.23 -20.99 -6.37
CA PRO A 56 -8.11 -21.23 -7.28
C PRO A 56 -6.97 -20.22 -7.12
N VAL A 57 -7.30 -18.95 -6.86
CA VAL A 57 -6.34 -17.87 -6.62
C VAL A 57 -5.66 -18.07 -5.27
N GLN A 58 -6.43 -18.40 -4.23
CA GLN A 58 -5.89 -18.67 -2.89
C GLN A 58 -4.88 -19.83 -2.91
N LEU A 59 -5.17 -20.90 -3.66
CA LEU A 59 -4.25 -22.03 -3.83
C LEU A 59 -2.96 -21.61 -4.55
N ALA A 60 -3.07 -20.84 -5.63
CA ALA A 60 -1.91 -20.32 -6.35
C ALA A 60 -1.06 -19.41 -5.45
N LEU A 61 -1.70 -18.50 -4.71
CA LEU A 61 -1.01 -17.61 -3.76
C LEU A 61 -0.26 -18.40 -2.69
N LYS A 62 -0.89 -19.39 -2.04
CA LYS A 62 -0.23 -20.25 -1.05
C LYS A 62 0.94 -21.05 -1.62
N ASN A 63 0.87 -21.45 -2.89
CA ASN A 63 1.95 -22.19 -3.54
C ASN A 63 3.16 -21.31 -3.87
N TYR A 64 2.95 -20.12 -4.42
CA TYR A 64 4.04 -19.22 -4.82
C TYR A 64 4.54 -18.32 -3.68
N TYR A 65 3.67 -17.99 -2.73
CA TYR A 65 3.91 -17.06 -1.63
C TYR A 65 3.37 -17.65 -0.31
N PRO A 66 3.98 -18.74 0.21
CA PRO A 66 3.48 -19.45 1.39
C PRO A 66 3.43 -18.61 2.68
N GLU A 67 4.23 -17.54 2.75
CA GLU A 67 4.28 -16.60 3.87
C GLU A 67 3.63 -15.25 3.54
N ASP A 68 2.74 -15.20 2.53
CA ASP A 68 2.10 -13.95 2.14
C ASP A 68 1.32 -13.32 3.30
N LYS A 69 1.68 -12.08 3.62
CA LYS A 69 1.04 -11.24 4.65
C LYS A 69 0.11 -10.20 4.03
N ALA A 70 0.04 -10.12 2.72
CA ALA A 70 -0.68 -9.10 1.98
C ALA A 70 -2.14 -9.47 1.70
N VAL A 71 -2.83 -10.02 2.69
CA VAL A 71 -4.23 -10.48 2.55
C VAL A 71 -5.10 -9.89 3.67
N GLY A 72 -6.41 -9.95 3.49
CA GLY A 72 -7.39 -9.44 4.46
C GLY A 72 -7.66 -7.94 4.37
N TYR A 73 -7.26 -7.28 3.28
CA TYR A 73 -7.59 -5.88 3.05
C TYR A 73 -9.07 -5.70 2.67
N VAL A 74 -9.60 -4.51 2.90
CA VAL A 74 -10.89 -4.06 2.35
C VAL A 74 -10.71 -2.91 1.36
N ASP A 75 -11.81 -2.51 0.71
CA ASP A 75 -11.78 -1.45 -0.30
C ASP A 75 -11.34 -0.11 0.32
N GLY A 76 -10.48 0.61 -0.41
CA GLY A 76 -10.01 1.92 0.00
C GLY A 76 -8.97 1.93 1.12
N GLU A 77 -8.37 0.81 1.53
CA GLU A 77 -7.33 0.75 2.56
C GLU A 77 -5.91 1.04 2.05
N VAL A 78 -5.03 1.51 2.92
CA VAL A 78 -3.59 1.64 2.61
C VAL A 78 -2.93 0.26 2.57
N ARG A 79 -2.65 -0.22 1.36
CA ARG A 79 -1.90 -1.46 1.08
C ARG A 79 -0.40 -1.32 1.36
N GLY A 80 0.15 -0.15 1.09
CA GLY A 80 1.58 0.13 1.15
C GLY A 80 1.90 1.54 0.68
N MET A 81 3.14 1.77 0.26
CA MET A 81 3.56 3.05 -0.31
C MET A 81 4.71 2.88 -1.30
N TRP A 82 4.76 3.76 -2.29
CA TRP A 82 5.94 4.04 -3.08
C TRP A 82 6.94 4.88 -2.29
N LYS A 83 8.22 4.60 -2.47
CA LYS A 83 9.34 5.43 -2.04
C LYS A 83 10.22 5.67 -3.26
N ILE A 84 10.39 6.93 -3.63
CA ILE A 84 11.24 7.35 -4.76
C ILE A 84 12.29 8.31 -4.23
N GLN A 85 13.54 8.11 -4.63
CA GLN A 85 14.68 8.94 -4.31
C GLN A 85 15.19 9.61 -5.59
N PHE A 86 15.41 10.92 -5.55
CA PHE A 86 16.00 11.68 -6.64
C PHE A 86 16.80 12.87 -6.08
N VAL A 87 17.67 13.44 -6.91
CA VAL A 87 18.42 14.66 -6.58
C VAL A 87 17.70 15.84 -7.22
N LYS A 88 17.59 16.96 -6.50
CA LYS A 88 17.09 18.23 -7.05
C LYS A 88 18.09 18.74 -8.08
N GLU A 89 17.58 19.05 -9.28
CA GLU A 89 18.34 19.80 -10.29
C GLU A 89 18.49 21.28 -9.90
#